data_AF-A0A7R7EI13-F1
#
_entry.id   AF-A0A7R7EI13-F1
#
_cell.length_a   1.000
_cell.length_b   1.000
_cell.length_c   1.000
_cell.angle_alpha   90.00
_cell.angle_beta   90.00
_cell.angle_gamma   90.00
#
_symmetry.space_group_name_H-M   'P 1'
#
loop_
_entity.id
_entity.type
_entity.pdbx_description
1 polymer ?
#
loop_
_entity_poly.entity_id
_entity_poly.type
_entity_poly.pdbx_seq_one_letter_code
_entity_poly.pdbx_strand_id
1 'polypeptide(L)'
;MKLSEKIHLLRKKHSFSQEQLAEICNVSRQCISKWEADIALPNVDKLLVLSNLFQVSIDVLLKDELELDGAKEVHTCGNHAVQQEKTGLYEGILIKESIEGEGILDYLTINKVEIWRTEGTPKYWTVIYFTSIISEFPNLISKVIIANEAKGGNWFVDFKSRNTKYIVFRDKVLHYTIGNHTEKQKVCEECKKMGIPEDQMHWSE
;
A
#
# COMPACT_ATOMS: atom_id res chain seq x y z
N MET A 1 4.50 11.95 25.52
CA MET A 1 5.81 11.24 25.58
C MET A 1 6.55 11.50 24.27
N LYS A 2 7.83 11.88 24.34
CA LYS A 2 8.65 12.08 23.14
C LYS A 2 9.04 10.75 22.49
N LEU A 3 9.43 10.78 21.21
CA LEU A 3 9.91 9.60 20.48
C LEU A 3 11.06 8.88 21.20
N SER A 4 12.02 9.62 21.74
CA SER A 4 13.18 9.08 22.49
C SER A 4 12.75 8.24 23.70
N GLU A 5 11.80 8.76 24.48
CA GLU A 5 11.21 8.07 25.64
C GLU A 5 10.43 6.83 25.21
N LYS A 6 9.69 6.92 24.09
CA LYS A 6 8.92 5.78 23.57
C LYS A 6 9.81 4.65 23.09
N ILE A 7 10.89 4.95 22.38
CA ILE A 7 11.88 3.95 21.94
C ILE A 7 12.48 3.25 23.17
N HIS A 8 12.87 4.02 24.19
CA HIS A 8 13.42 3.46 25.42
C HIS A 8 12.42 2.54 26.14
N LEU A 9 11.18 2.99 26.30
CA LEU A 9 10.13 2.25 27.01
C LEU A 9 9.77 0.96 26.26
N LEU A 10 9.56 1.03 24.94
CA LEU A 10 9.24 -0.13 24.11
C LEU A 10 10.39 -1.14 24.10
N ARG A 11 11.65 -0.68 23.99
CA ARG A 11 12.81 -1.57 24.09
C ARG A 11 12.84 -2.33 25.42
N LYS A 12 12.58 -1.63 26.53
CA LYS A 12 12.53 -2.23 27.88
C LYS A 12 11.35 -3.18 28.04
N LYS A 13 10.17 -2.83 27.51
CA LYS A 13 8.96 -3.68 27.51
C LYS A 13 9.19 -5.00 26.78
N HIS A 14 9.98 -4.97 25.71
CA HIS A 14 10.37 -6.16 24.94
C HIS A 14 11.68 -6.82 25.43
N SER A 15 12.23 -6.39 26.56
CA SER A 15 13.44 -6.95 27.18
C SER A 15 14.71 -6.94 26.29
N PHE A 16 14.81 -5.97 25.37
CA PHE A 16 16.00 -5.85 24.51
C PHE A 16 17.10 -4.98 25.15
N SER A 17 18.36 -5.39 24.97
CA SER A 17 19.51 -4.49 25.18
C SER A 17 19.63 -3.47 24.05
N GLN A 18 20.41 -2.41 24.25
CA GLN A 18 20.65 -1.44 23.17
C GLN A 18 21.43 -2.09 22.01
N GLU A 19 22.33 -3.02 22.33
CA GLU A 19 23.07 -3.82 21.36
C GLU A 19 22.12 -4.71 20.52
N GLN A 20 21.18 -5.41 21.16
CA GLN A 20 20.21 -6.25 20.45
C GLN A 20 19.28 -5.42 19.55
N LEU A 21 18.80 -4.27 20.04
CA LEU A 21 17.99 -3.38 19.22
C LEU A 21 18.81 -2.81 18.04
N ALA A 22 20.09 -2.54 18.25
CA ALA A 22 20.98 -2.04 17.20
C ALA A 22 21.21 -3.08 16.11
N GLU A 23 21.40 -4.36 16.48
CA GLU A 23 21.50 -5.47 15.53
C GLU A 23 20.22 -5.62 14.71
N ILE A 24 19.04 -5.64 15.34
CA ILE A 24 17.75 -5.73 14.65
C ILE A 24 17.54 -4.55 13.69
N CYS A 25 17.90 -3.35 14.14
CA CYS A 25 17.80 -2.15 13.33
C CYS A 25 18.93 -2.03 12.30
N ASN A 26 19.92 -2.93 12.27
CA ASN A 26 21.13 -2.83 11.45
C ASN A 26 21.79 -1.43 11.55
N VAL A 27 22.09 -1.02 12.77
CA VAL A 27 22.79 0.23 13.12
C VAL A 27 23.81 -0.01 14.22
N SER A 28 24.67 0.97 14.51
CA SER A 28 25.56 0.87 15.67
C SER A 28 24.78 1.06 16.99
N ARG A 29 25.25 0.45 18.08
CA ARG A 29 24.71 0.69 19.43
C ARG A 29 24.73 2.18 19.81
N GLN A 30 25.71 2.94 19.34
CA GLN A 30 25.79 4.38 19.54
C GLN A 30 24.60 5.13 18.91
N CYS A 31 24.07 4.64 17.77
CA CYS A 31 22.88 5.22 17.15
C CYS A 31 21.65 5.05 18.05
N ILE A 32 21.42 3.85 18.60
CA ILE A 32 20.31 3.60 19.53
C ILE A 32 20.43 4.50 20.77
N SER A 33 21.63 4.64 21.32
CA SER A 33 21.87 5.52 22.46
C SER A 33 21.52 6.99 22.14
N LYS A 34 21.89 7.48 20.94
CA LYS A 34 21.54 8.84 20.51
C LYS A 34 20.04 9.03 20.30
N TRP A 35 19.32 8.00 19.83
CA TRP A 35 17.86 8.05 19.67
C TRP A 35 17.15 8.11 21.03
N GLU A 36 17.57 7.28 21.99
CA GLU A 36 17.01 7.28 23.35
C GLU A 36 17.35 8.55 24.14
N ALA A 37 18.43 9.25 23.78
CA ALA A 37 18.86 10.49 24.41
C ALA A 37 18.32 11.77 23.73
N ASP A 38 17.44 11.66 22.73
CA ASP A 38 16.91 12.81 21.96
C ASP A 38 18.02 13.62 21.22
N ILE A 39 19.19 13.00 20.97
CA ILE A 39 20.35 13.64 20.31
C ILE A 39 20.24 13.51 18.78
N ALA A 40 19.64 12.43 18.31
CA ALA A 40 19.43 12.17 16.88
C ALA A 40 18.10 11.44 16.68
N LEU A 41 17.53 11.57 15.49
CA LEU A 41 16.29 10.89 15.12
C LEU A 41 16.59 9.66 14.23
N PRO A 42 15.84 8.56 14.37
CA PRO A 42 15.84 7.49 13.39
C PRO A 42 15.32 8.01 12.05
N ASN A 43 15.91 7.55 10.94
CA ASN A 43 15.39 7.85 9.61
C ASN A 43 14.09 7.05 9.34
N VAL A 44 13.45 7.31 8.20
CA VAL A 44 12.18 6.65 7.82
C VAL A 44 12.29 5.13 7.81
N ASP A 45 13.39 4.58 7.25
CA ASP A 45 13.60 3.13 7.21
C ASP A 45 13.67 2.52 8.61
N LYS A 46 14.38 3.17 9.54
CA LYS A 46 14.50 2.68 10.93
C LYS A 46 13.20 2.86 11.70
N LEU A 47 12.42 3.91 11.43
CA LEU A 47 11.08 4.07 11.99
C LEU A 47 10.15 2.93 11.58
N LEU A 48 10.22 2.48 10.32
CA LEU A 48 9.44 1.33 9.84
C LEU A 48 9.87 0.03 10.54
N VAL A 49 11.17 -0.19 10.70
CA VAL A 49 11.69 -1.35 11.45
C VAL A 49 11.22 -1.34 12.91
N LEU A 50 11.30 -0.19 13.59
CA LEU A 50 10.85 -0.04 14.98
C LEU A 50 9.34 -0.25 15.12
N SER A 51 8.55 0.29 14.18
CA SER A 51 7.11 0.11 14.11
C SER A 51 6.74 -1.38 14.01
N ASN A 52 7.39 -2.12 13.11
CA ASN A 52 7.18 -3.55 12.95
C ASN A 52 7.66 -4.36 14.16
N LEU A 53 8.81 -4.00 14.74
CA LEU A 53 9.39 -4.71 15.89
C LEU A 53 8.51 -4.59 17.14
N PHE A 54 8.00 -3.39 17.41
CA PHE A 54 7.20 -3.09 18.60
C PHE A 54 5.70 -3.21 18.38
N GLN A 55 5.26 -3.55 17.15
CA GLN A 55 3.84 -3.69 16.78
C GLN A 55 3.02 -2.42 17.10
N VAL A 56 3.62 -1.25 16.86
CA VAL A 56 2.98 0.07 17.03
C VAL A 56 3.04 0.84 15.71
N SER A 57 2.06 1.72 15.43
CA SER A 57 2.10 2.55 14.24
C SER A 57 3.17 3.64 14.34
N ILE A 58 3.66 4.11 13.18
CA ILE A 58 4.61 5.23 13.12
C ILE A 58 3.98 6.51 13.72
N ASP A 59 2.68 6.73 13.52
CA ASP A 59 1.93 7.80 14.18
C ASP A 59 2.05 7.75 15.71
N VAL A 60 1.94 6.56 16.31
CA VAL A 60 2.10 6.37 17.76
C VAL A 60 3.53 6.67 18.18
N LEU A 61 4.54 6.33 17.37
CA LEU A 61 5.94 6.67 17.66
C LEU A 61 6.18 8.19 17.62
N LEU A 62 5.59 8.89 16.65
CA LEU A 62 5.90 10.31 16.37
C LEU A 62 4.99 11.33 17.08
N LYS A 63 3.73 11.00 17.41
CA LYS A 63 2.79 11.97 18.00
C LYS A 63 2.92 12.04 19.52
N ASP A 64 3.25 13.21 20.06
CA ASP A 64 3.53 13.39 21.50
C ASP A 64 2.32 13.12 22.42
N GLU A 65 1.10 13.19 21.87
CA GLU A 65 -0.19 13.08 22.58
C GLU A 65 -0.70 11.64 22.79
N LEU A 66 -0.06 10.63 22.20
CA LEU A 66 -0.48 9.22 22.32
C LEU A 66 0.34 8.49 23.39
N GLU A 67 -0.33 8.08 24.47
CA GLU A 67 0.24 7.25 25.53
C GLU A 67 0.41 5.78 25.09
N LEU A 68 1.46 5.13 25.59
CA LEU A 68 1.82 3.74 25.21
C LEU A 68 0.96 2.67 25.90
N ASP A 69 0.11 3.06 26.84
CA ASP A 69 -0.86 2.19 27.51
C ASP A 69 -2.25 2.45 26.97
N GLY A 70 -2.59 1.67 25.96
CA GLY A 70 -3.87 1.74 25.28
C GLY A 70 -3.85 0.89 24.03
N ALA A 71 -3.84 -0.43 24.21
CA ALA A 71 -4.56 -1.28 23.28
C ALA A 71 -6.04 -0.86 23.35
N LYS A 72 -6.39 0.24 22.68
CA LYS A 72 -7.76 0.60 22.39
C LYS A 72 -8.09 -0.07 21.08
N GLU A 73 -9.01 -1.02 21.16
CA GLU A 73 -9.93 -1.29 20.08
C GLU A 73 -10.38 0.04 19.50
N VAL A 74 -10.29 0.14 18.17
CA VAL A 74 -10.73 1.31 17.43
C VAL A 74 -12.25 1.37 17.56
N HIS A 75 -12.75 2.04 18.59
CA HIS A 75 -14.15 2.47 18.63
C HIS A 75 -14.28 3.69 17.72
N THR A 76 -14.45 3.44 16.42
CA THR A 76 -15.09 4.42 15.55
C THR A 76 -16.60 4.28 15.75
N CYS A 77 -17.22 5.25 16.42
CA CYS A 77 -18.67 5.37 16.45
C CYS A 77 -19.18 5.70 15.04
N GLY A 78 -19.54 4.65 14.30
CA GLY A 78 -20.28 4.69 13.06
C GLY A 78 -20.84 3.29 12.82
N ASN A 79 -22.10 3.09 13.19
CA ASN A 79 -22.81 1.81 13.06
C ASN A 79 -22.87 1.37 11.59
N HIS A 80 -21.92 0.56 11.16
CA HIS A 80 -22.10 -0.50 10.16
C HIS A 80 -21.00 -1.53 10.40
N ALA A 81 -21.31 -2.51 11.25
CA ALA A 81 -20.45 -3.66 11.49
C ALA A 81 -20.39 -4.51 10.20
N VAL A 82 -19.37 -4.25 9.39
CA VAL A 82 -18.76 -5.27 8.54
C VAL A 82 -17.48 -5.65 9.26
N GLN A 83 -17.32 -6.94 9.55
CA GLN A 83 -16.08 -7.52 10.05
C GLN A 83 -14.96 -7.07 9.12
N GLN A 84 -14.19 -6.05 9.50
CA GLN A 84 -12.99 -5.69 8.78
C GLN A 84 -11.96 -6.77 9.10
N GLU A 85 -12.02 -7.86 8.33
CA GLU A 85 -10.81 -8.54 7.94
C GLU A 85 -9.81 -7.45 7.57
N LYS A 86 -8.62 -7.52 8.15
CA LYS A 86 -7.50 -6.59 7.97
C LYS A 86 -7.24 -6.42 6.46
N THR A 87 -7.99 -5.57 5.76
CA THR A 87 -7.88 -5.38 4.31
C THR A 87 -6.68 -4.51 4.07
N GLY A 88 -5.66 -5.11 3.47
CA GLY A 88 -4.37 -4.48 3.29
C GLY A 88 -4.48 -3.27 2.38
N LEU A 89 -3.71 -2.24 2.69
CA LEU A 89 -3.44 -1.10 1.84
C LEU A 89 -3.21 -1.55 0.39
N TYR A 90 -4.05 -1.07 -0.52
CA TYR A 90 -3.84 -1.23 -1.95
C TYR A 90 -2.85 -0.17 -2.42
N GLU A 91 -1.88 -0.56 -3.24
CA GLU A 91 -0.92 0.34 -3.88
C GLU A 91 -0.80 -0.03 -5.36
N GLY A 92 -0.91 0.94 -6.25
CA GLY A 92 -0.78 0.67 -7.68
C GLY A 92 -0.84 1.91 -8.55
N ILE A 93 -1.12 1.66 -9.83
CA ILE A 93 -1.07 2.66 -10.88
C ILE A 93 -2.41 2.68 -11.60
N LEU A 94 -3.00 3.86 -11.73
CA LEU A 94 -4.23 4.11 -12.47
C LEU A 94 -3.97 5.09 -13.60
N ILE A 95 -4.44 4.76 -14.80
CA ILE A 95 -4.50 5.72 -15.91
C ILE A 95 -5.83 6.45 -15.79
N LYS A 96 -5.83 7.78 -15.61
CA LYS A 96 -7.08 8.54 -15.41
C LYS A 96 -8.04 8.34 -16.59
N GLU A 97 -7.51 8.27 -17.80
CA GLU A 97 -8.30 8.11 -19.02
C GLU A 97 -8.90 6.69 -19.18
N SER A 98 -8.53 5.74 -18.32
CA SER A 98 -9.04 4.36 -18.35
C SER A 98 -10.32 4.14 -17.53
N ILE A 99 -10.84 5.18 -16.87
CA ILE A 99 -12.04 5.11 -16.02
C ILE A 99 -13.19 5.99 -16.54
N GLU A 100 -14.41 5.53 -16.29
CA GLU A 100 -15.66 6.24 -16.49
C GLU A 100 -16.16 6.83 -15.17
N GLY A 101 -16.28 8.16 -15.13
CA GLY A 101 -16.66 8.89 -13.93
C GLY A 101 -15.47 9.08 -12.98
N GLU A 102 -15.50 10.18 -12.21
CA GLU A 102 -14.37 10.58 -11.36
C GLU A 102 -14.56 10.21 -9.88
N GLY A 103 -15.75 9.75 -9.47
CA GLY A 103 -16.05 9.45 -8.06
C GLY A 103 -15.24 8.30 -7.45
N ILE A 104 -14.57 7.48 -8.28
CA ILE A 104 -13.64 6.47 -7.77
C ILE A 104 -12.37 7.10 -7.17
N LEU A 105 -12.01 8.31 -7.61
CA LEU A 105 -10.82 9.03 -7.15
C LEU A 105 -10.95 9.48 -5.70
N ASP A 106 -12.17 9.66 -5.19
CA ASP A 106 -12.45 10.02 -3.79
C ASP A 106 -11.99 8.92 -2.81
N TYR A 107 -11.80 7.69 -3.29
CA TYR A 107 -11.33 6.55 -2.52
C TYR A 107 -9.82 6.34 -2.60
N LEU A 108 -9.10 7.25 -3.26
CA LEU A 108 -7.67 7.16 -3.52
C LEU A 108 -6.90 8.25 -2.77
N THR A 109 -5.80 7.86 -2.14
CA THR A 109 -4.73 8.80 -1.79
C THR A 109 -3.76 8.85 -2.95
N ILE A 110 -3.62 10.03 -3.57
CA ILE A 110 -2.71 10.23 -4.70
C ILE A 110 -1.30 10.47 -4.17
N ASN A 111 -0.39 9.53 -4.47
CA ASN A 111 1.01 9.59 -4.03
C ASN A 111 1.86 10.38 -5.03
N LYS A 112 1.59 10.21 -6.33
CA LYS A 112 2.35 10.82 -7.43
C LYS A 112 1.48 10.88 -8.68
N VAL A 113 1.67 11.93 -9.48
CA VAL A 113 1.06 12.04 -10.83
C VAL A 113 2.17 12.23 -11.86
N GLU A 114 2.09 11.48 -12.95
CA GLU A 114 2.97 11.60 -14.10
C GLU A 114 2.17 11.73 -15.39
N ILE A 115 2.81 12.25 -16.44
CA ILE A 115 2.26 12.30 -17.79
C ILE A 115 3.10 11.39 -18.67
N TRP A 116 2.50 10.33 -19.20
CA TRP A 116 3.17 9.40 -20.10
C TRP A 116 2.78 9.68 -21.54
N ARG A 117 3.77 9.83 -22.41
CA ARG A 117 3.54 9.97 -23.84
C ARG A 117 3.22 8.61 -24.44
N THR A 118 2.20 8.56 -25.28
CA THR A 118 1.72 7.34 -25.92
C THR A 118 1.79 7.49 -27.44
N GLU A 119 1.78 6.36 -28.14
CA GLU A 119 1.65 6.36 -29.61
C GLU A 119 0.17 6.45 -30.06
N GLY A 120 -0.77 6.37 -29.09
CA GLY A 120 -2.21 6.33 -29.34
C GLY A 120 -2.93 7.67 -29.14
N THR A 121 -4.26 7.58 -29.08
CA THR A 121 -5.15 8.70 -28.74
C THR A 121 -5.87 8.39 -27.42
N PRO A 122 -5.70 9.22 -26.38
CA PRO A 122 -4.97 10.50 -26.35
C PRO A 122 -3.44 10.31 -26.37
N LYS A 123 -2.72 11.32 -26.90
CA LYS A 123 -1.24 11.33 -27.03
C LYS A 123 -0.51 11.26 -25.69
N TYR A 124 -1.22 11.53 -24.60
CA TYR A 124 -0.70 11.55 -23.24
C TYR A 124 -1.70 10.86 -22.32
N TRP A 125 -1.20 10.05 -21.41
CA TRP A 125 -1.95 9.48 -20.30
C TRP A 125 -1.56 10.14 -18.99
N THR A 126 -2.56 10.41 -18.16
CA THR A 126 -2.37 10.87 -16.79
C THR A 126 -2.24 9.66 -15.89
N VAL A 127 -1.03 9.39 -15.44
CA VAL A 127 -0.71 8.22 -14.61
C VAL A 127 -0.72 8.63 -13.15
N ILE A 128 -1.62 8.01 -12.38
CA ILE A 128 -1.84 8.27 -10.96
C ILE A 128 -1.30 7.08 -10.18
N TYR A 129 -0.25 7.32 -9.39
CA TYR A 129 0.21 6.37 -8.39
C TYR A 129 -0.62 6.60 -7.14
N PHE A 130 -1.32 5.57 -6.68
CA PHE A 130 -2.28 5.70 -5.60
C PHE A 130 -2.05 4.69 -4.50
N THR A 131 -2.58 5.02 -3.32
CA THR A 131 -2.96 4.04 -2.33
C THR A 131 -4.46 4.09 -2.02
N SER A 132 -5.05 2.98 -1.59
CA SER A 132 -6.43 2.94 -1.09
C SER A 132 -6.55 2.02 0.12
N ILE A 133 -7.31 2.47 1.11
CA ILE A 133 -7.66 1.70 2.31
C ILE A 133 -9.04 1.05 2.22
N ILE A 134 -9.78 1.29 1.12
CA ILE A 134 -11.14 0.79 0.96
C ILE A 134 -11.09 -0.68 0.61
N SER A 135 -11.63 -1.53 1.48
CA SER A 135 -11.67 -3.00 1.34
C SER A 135 -12.28 -3.46 0.02
N GLU A 136 -13.34 -2.79 -0.42
CA GLU A 136 -14.13 -3.08 -1.60
C GLU A 136 -13.56 -2.44 -2.87
N PHE A 137 -12.41 -1.77 -2.76
CA PHE A 137 -11.78 -1.05 -3.87
C PHE A 137 -11.66 -1.88 -5.15
N PRO A 138 -11.22 -3.16 -5.15
CA PRO A 138 -11.17 -3.97 -6.36
C PRO A 138 -12.53 -4.10 -7.06
N ASN A 139 -13.61 -4.22 -6.29
CA ASN A 139 -14.96 -4.30 -6.86
C ASN A 139 -15.43 -2.93 -7.34
N LEU A 140 -15.18 -1.85 -6.59
CA LEU A 140 -15.56 -0.49 -6.97
C LEU A 140 -14.87 -0.05 -8.27
N ILE A 141 -13.55 -0.24 -8.38
CA ILE A 141 -12.79 0.14 -9.57
C ILE A 141 -13.23 -0.70 -10.78
N SER A 142 -13.58 -1.98 -10.61
CA SER A 142 -14.13 -2.82 -11.70
C SER A 142 -15.42 -2.26 -12.32
N LYS A 143 -16.18 -1.42 -11.60
CA LYS A 143 -17.43 -0.82 -12.10
C LYS A 143 -17.21 0.44 -12.93
N VAL A 144 -16.02 1.02 -12.90
CA VAL A 144 -15.71 2.26 -13.59
C VAL A 144 -14.64 2.08 -14.67
N ILE A 145 -13.85 1.00 -14.65
CA ILE A 145 -12.88 0.74 -15.72
C ILE A 145 -13.60 0.60 -17.07
N ILE A 146 -13.03 1.23 -18.09
CA ILE A 146 -13.60 1.28 -19.45
C ILE A 146 -13.34 -0.05 -20.17
N ALA A 147 -14.40 -0.65 -20.70
CA ALA A 147 -14.31 -1.72 -21.70
C ALA A 147 -15.06 -1.27 -22.96
N ASN A 148 -14.37 -0.53 -23.82
CA ASN A 148 -14.97 0.05 -25.02
C ASN A 148 -13.92 0.19 -26.13
N GLU A 149 -14.12 -0.53 -27.23
CA GLU A 149 -13.28 -0.51 -28.43
C GLU A 149 -13.04 0.92 -28.97
N ALA A 150 -14.06 1.79 -28.93
CA ALA A 150 -13.92 3.17 -29.39
C ALA A 150 -13.08 4.06 -28.45
N LYS A 151 -12.79 3.59 -27.23
CA LYS A 151 -11.99 4.30 -26.21
C LYS A 151 -10.70 3.55 -25.88
N GLY A 152 -10.14 2.78 -26.82
CA GLY A 152 -8.87 2.08 -26.60
C GLY A 152 -9.02 0.65 -26.08
N GLY A 153 -10.20 0.05 -26.20
CA GLY A 153 -10.43 -1.36 -25.94
C GLY A 153 -10.74 -1.66 -24.47
N ASN A 154 -10.21 -2.79 -24.01
CA ASN A 154 -10.47 -3.32 -22.67
C ASN A 154 -9.37 -2.86 -21.71
N TRP A 155 -9.65 -1.79 -20.97
CA TRP A 155 -8.69 -1.27 -20.01
C TRP A 155 -8.62 -2.15 -18.76
N PHE A 156 -7.49 -2.04 -18.08
CA PHE A 156 -7.31 -2.60 -16.76
C PHE A 156 -6.54 -1.65 -15.86
N VAL A 157 -6.60 -1.94 -14.56
CA VAL A 157 -5.77 -1.34 -13.53
C VAL A 157 -5.04 -2.46 -12.82
N ASP A 158 -3.75 -2.26 -12.54
CA ASP A 158 -2.97 -3.17 -11.73
C ASP A 158 -2.55 -2.52 -10.41
N PHE A 159 -2.68 -3.29 -9.34
CA PHE A 159 -2.27 -2.87 -8.01
C PHE A 159 -1.95 -4.10 -7.17
N LYS A 160 -1.35 -3.89 -6.00
CA LYS A 160 -1.05 -4.94 -5.04
C LYS A 160 -1.58 -4.61 -3.66
N SER A 161 -1.81 -5.64 -2.88
CA SER A 161 -2.00 -5.52 -1.43
C SER A 161 -1.32 -6.72 -0.78
N ARG A 162 -0.41 -6.44 0.16
CA ARG A 162 0.45 -7.46 0.77
C ARG A 162 1.14 -8.32 -0.29
N ASN A 163 0.87 -9.62 -0.29
CA ASN A 163 1.45 -10.60 -1.22
C ASN A 163 0.49 -10.97 -2.37
N THR A 164 -0.49 -10.13 -2.67
CA THR A 164 -1.48 -10.38 -3.71
C THR A 164 -1.43 -9.27 -4.75
N LYS A 165 -1.25 -9.66 -6.02
CA LYS A 165 -1.39 -8.78 -7.18
C LYS A 165 -2.81 -8.87 -7.70
N TYR A 166 -3.40 -7.72 -8.03
CA TYR A 166 -4.74 -7.59 -8.60
C TYR A 166 -4.63 -6.98 -9.98
N ILE A 167 -5.37 -7.57 -10.94
CA ILE A 167 -5.54 -7.09 -12.30
C ILE A 167 -7.04 -6.95 -12.51
N VAL A 168 -7.53 -5.71 -12.59
CA VAL A 168 -8.97 -5.44 -12.57
C VAL A 168 -9.40 -4.85 -13.90
N PHE A 169 -10.37 -5.52 -14.52
CA PHE A 169 -11.07 -5.09 -15.72
C PHE A 169 -12.51 -4.68 -15.37
N ARG A 170 -13.23 -4.19 -16.39
CA ARG A 170 -14.69 -3.98 -16.29
C ARG A 170 -15.37 -5.29 -15.84
N ASP A 171 -16.02 -5.23 -14.68
CA ASP A 171 -16.80 -6.33 -14.07
C ASP A 171 -16.03 -7.64 -13.83
N LYS A 172 -14.69 -7.62 -13.86
CA LYS A 172 -13.85 -8.81 -13.62
C LYS A 172 -12.60 -8.44 -12.82
N VAL A 173 -12.43 -9.09 -11.68
CA VAL A 173 -11.26 -8.96 -10.81
C VAL A 173 -10.46 -10.25 -10.90
N LEU A 174 -9.23 -10.16 -11.38
CA LEU A 174 -8.26 -11.25 -11.34
C LEU A 174 -7.22 -10.95 -10.26
N HIS A 175 -6.71 -11.99 -9.62
CA HIS A 175 -5.62 -11.85 -8.67
C HIS A 175 -4.75 -13.10 -8.61
N TYR A 176 -3.51 -12.93 -8.18
CA TYR A 176 -2.59 -14.02 -7.91
C TYR A 176 -1.67 -13.69 -6.73
N THR A 177 -1.14 -14.72 -6.10
CA THR A 177 -0.15 -14.60 -5.04
C THR A 177 1.21 -14.26 -5.64
N ILE A 178 1.86 -13.19 -5.19
CA ILE A 178 3.18 -12.79 -5.68
C ILE A 178 4.20 -13.90 -5.39
N GLY A 179 5.03 -14.24 -6.38
CA GLY A 179 5.92 -15.40 -6.38
C GLY A 179 5.26 -16.73 -6.80
N ASN A 180 3.93 -16.81 -6.92
CA ASN A 180 3.24 -18.00 -7.42
C ASN A 180 3.14 -17.96 -8.95
N HIS A 181 4.11 -18.60 -9.63
CA HIS A 181 4.18 -18.63 -11.09
C HIS A 181 2.98 -19.30 -11.75
N THR A 182 2.39 -20.32 -11.15
CA THR A 182 1.23 -21.04 -11.72
C THR A 182 -0.02 -20.17 -11.71
N GLU A 183 -0.28 -19.45 -10.62
CA GLU A 183 -1.40 -18.51 -10.55
C GLU A 183 -1.18 -17.33 -11.49
N LYS A 184 0.04 -16.76 -11.52
CA LYS A 184 0.40 -15.69 -12.44
C LYS A 184 0.17 -16.11 -13.90
N GLN A 185 0.61 -17.30 -14.28
CA GLN A 185 0.42 -17.82 -15.64
C GLN A 185 -1.07 -17.90 -16.00
N LYS A 186 -1.93 -18.43 -15.10
CA LYS A 186 -3.38 -18.48 -15.32
C LYS A 186 -3.98 -17.09 -15.52
N VAL A 187 -3.57 -16.11 -14.70
CA VAL A 187 -4.02 -14.72 -14.84
C VAL A 187 -3.57 -14.13 -16.18
N CYS A 188 -2.31 -14.33 -16.58
CA CYS A 188 -1.82 -13.88 -17.88
C CYS A 188 -2.58 -14.53 -19.05
N GLU A 189 -2.89 -15.83 -18.97
CA GLU A 189 -3.70 -16.51 -19.99
C GLU A 189 -5.12 -15.93 -20.08
N GLU A 190 -5.74 -15.59 -18.95
CA GLU A 190 -7.02 -14.89 -18.92
C GLU A 190 -6.94 -13.48 -19.51
N CYS A 191 -5.87 -12.72 -19.22
CA CYS A 191 -5.62 -11.41 -19.83
C CYS A 191 -5.43 -11.51 -21.35
N LYS A 192 -4.71 -12.53 -21.84
CA LYS A 192 -4.55 -12.80 -23.29
C LYS A 192 -5.89 -13.04 -23.96
N LYS A 193 -6.79 -13.82 -23.34
CA LYS A 193 -8.17 -14.04 -23.85
C LYS A 193 -8.99 -12.74 -23.90
N MET A 194 -8.63 -11.76 -23.06
CA MET A 194 -9.28 -10.45 -22.98
C MET A 194 -8.63 -9.40 -23.90
N GLY A 195 -7.68 -9.80 -24.75
CA GLY A 195 -7.05 -8.95 -25.77
C GLY A 195 -5.84 -8.16 -25.29
N ILE A 196 -5.32 -8.44 -24.10
CA ILE A 196 -4.16 -7.72 -23.56
C ILE A 196 -2.85 -8.30 -24.13
N PRO A 197 -2.01 -7.47 -24.77
CA PRO A 197 -0.75 -7.93 -25.34
C PRO A 197 0.31 -8.18 -24.25
N GLU A 198 1.26 -9.07 -24.56
CA GLU A 198 2.20 -9.65 -23.59
C GLU A 198 3.18 -8.65 -22.99
N ASP A 199 3.54 -7.62 -23.74
CA ASP A 199 4.36 -6.49 -23.31
C ASP A 199 3.70 -5.66 -22.19
N GLN A 200 2.36 -5.67 -22.11
CA GLN A 200 1.61 -4.97 -21.05
C GLN A 200 1.45 -5.81 -19.77
N MET A 201 1.91 -7.06 -19.76
CA MET A 201 1.82 -7.98 -18.62
C MET A 201 3.13 -8.10 -17.84
N HIS A 202 4.09 -7.18 -18.06
CA HIS A 202 5.32 -7.07 -17.29
C HIS A 202 5.13 -6.30 -15.97
N TRP A 203 4.28 -6.84 -15.09
CA TRP A 203 4.00 -6.20 -13.81
C TRP A 203 5.15 -6.40 -12.82
N SER A 204 5.50 -5.34 -12.10
CA SER A 204 6.37 -5.44 -10.94
C SER A 204 5.71 -6.27 -9.85
N GLU A 205 6.48 -7.21 -9.31
CA GLU A 205 6.16 -8.03 -8.15
C GLU A 205 6.59 -7.31 -6.86
#